data_AF-A0A8J3X052-F1
#
_entry.id   AF-A0A8J3X052-F1
#
_cell.length_a   1.000
_cell.length_b   1.000
_cell.length_c   1.000
_cell.angle_alpha   90.00
_cell.angle_beta   90.00
_cell.angle_gamma   90.00
#
_symmetry.space_group_name_H-M   'P 1'
#
loop_
_entity.id
_entity.type
_entity.pdbx_description
1 polymer ?
#
loop_
_entity_poly.entity_id
_entity_poly.type
_entity_poly.pdbx_seq_one_letter_code
_entity_poly.pdbx_strand_id
1 'polypeptide(L)'
;MLIDCDTCKVRGQACGECVVNVLFGQAPPAAAGTEADVGPADEAERRALQVLADAGFEVTVLSREDTRPRLRLLPSVRRGHHAA
;
A
#
# COMPACT_ATOMS: atom_id res chain seq x y z
N MET A 1 -8.72 16.26 -3.09
CA MET A 1 -8.63 16.63 -1.66
C MET A 1 -7.19 16.44 -1.22
N LEU A 2 -6.60 17.39 -0.49
CA LEU A 2 -5.20 17.31 -0.03
C LEU A 2 -5.17 17.32 1.50
N ILE A 3 -4.43 16.39 2.09
CA ILE A 3 -4.24 16.28 3.54
C ILE A 3 -2.77 16.58 3.85
N ASP A 4 -2.51 17.61 4.66
CA ASP A 4 -1.17 17.98 5.10
C ASP A 4 -0.72 17.11 6.29
N CYS A 5 -0.28 15.89 5.98
CA CYS A 5 0.33 15.01 6.98
C CYS A 5 1.67 15.56 7.49
N ASP A 6 2.26 16.53 6.79
CA ASP A 6 3.58 17.07 7.05
C ASP A 6 3.59 18.01 8.28
N THR A 7 2.46 18.63 8.63
CA THR A 7 2.31 19.46 9.85
C THR A 7 1.54 18.76 10.99
N CYS A 8 1.07 17.53 10.76
CA CYS A 8 0.27 16.78 11.72
C CYS A 8 1.06 16.43 13.00
N LYS A 9 0.57 16.88 14.16
CA LYS A 9 1.24 16.73 15.47
C LYS A 9 1.32 15.30 15.98
N VAL A 10 0.43 14.43 15.52
CA VAL A 10 0.37 13.01 15.92
C VAL A 10 0.94 12.08 14.85
N ARG A 11 1.61 12.63 13.82
CA ARG A 11 2.23 11.82 12.77
C ARG A 11 3.27 10.87 13.36
N GLY A 12 3.20 9.61 12.94
CA GLY A 12 4.03 8.53 13.45
C GLY A 12 3.46 7.87 14.70
N GLN A 13 2.96 8.65 15.67
CA GLN A 13 2.39 8.12 16.92
C GLN A 13 1.01 7.48 16.73
N ALA A 14 0.09 8.19 16.08
CA ALA A 14 -1.29 7.74 15.86
C ALA A 14 -1.63 7.55 14.37
N CYS A 15 -0.62 7.50 13.50
CA CYS A 15 -0.85 7.38 12.06
C CYS A 15 -1.52 6.06 11.67
N GLY A 16 -1.29 4.96 12.40
CA GLY A 16 -1.87 3.65 12.10
C GLY A 16 -3.39 3.60 12.31
N GLU A 17 -3.90 4.42 13.22
CA GLU A 17 -5.30 4.51 13.62
C GLU A 17 -5.98 5.81 13.13
N CYS A 18 -5.31 6.57 12.27
CA CYS A 18 -5.85 7.82 11.75
C CYS A 18 -7.10 7.56 10.90
N VAL A 19 -8.15 8.38 11.08
CA VAL A 19 -9.41 8.32 10.30
C VAL A 19 -9.19 8.37 8.79
N VAL A 20 -8.08 8.96 8.34
CA VAL A 20 -7.64 8.98 6.94
C VAL A 20 -7.52 7.56 6.39
N ASN A 21 -6.97 6.61 7.15
CA ASN A 21 -6.84 5.22 6.72
C ASN A 21 -8.22 4.56 6.50
N VAL A 22 -9.20 4.91 7.35
CA VAL A 22 -10.59 4.42 7.24
C VAL A 22 -11.27 5.00 6.01
N LEU A 23 -11.15 6.31 5.79
CA LEU A 23 -11.78 7.00 4.64
C LEU A 23 -11.20 6.55 3.29
N PHE A 24 -9.92 6.16 3.26
CA PHE A 24 -9.23 5.75 2.03
C PHE A 24 -8.99 4.24 1.93
N GLY A 25 -9.58 3.43 2.81
CA GLY A 25 -9.51 1.96 2.74
C GLY A 25 -8.09 1.39 2.88
N GLN A 26 -7.15 2.16 3.43
CA GLN A 26 -5.80 1.70 3.68
C GLN A 26 -5.84 0.84 4.94
N ALA A 27 -5.89 -0.48 4.76
CA ALA A 27 -5.83 -1.42 5.86
C ALA A 27 -4.56 -1.14 6.71
N PRO A 28 -4.63 -1.25 8.05
CA PRO A 28 -3.45 -1.10 8.90
C PRO A 28 -2.32 -2.00 8.38
N PRO A 29 -1.04 -1.61 8.51
CA PRO A 29 0.06 -2.48 8.11
C PRO A 29 -0.17 -3.81 8.79
N ALA A 30 -0.35 -4.87 7.99
CA ALA A 30 -0.60 -6.21 8.48
C ALA A 30 0.38 -6.43 9.64
N ALA A 31 -0.18 -6.76 10.82
CA ALA A 31 0.60 -6.97 12.02
C ALA A 31 1.84 -7.79 11.65
N ALA A 32 3.03 -7.25 11.93
CA ALA A 32 4.29 -7.95 11.73
C ALA A 32 4.25 -9.23 12.57
N GLY A 33 3.82 -10.34 11.96
CA GLY A 33 3.42 -11.51 12.73
C GLY A 33 2.49 -12.43 11.98
N THR A 34 2.83 -12.75 10.74
CA THR A 34 2.73 -14.07 10.13
C THR A 34 3.23 -13.83 8.71
N GLU A 35 4.51 -14.13 8.50
CA GLU A 35 4.94 -14.45 7.15
C GLU A 35 4.17 -15.71 6.80
N ALA A 36 2.98 -15.55 6.21
CA ALA A 36 2.35 -16.64 5.50
C ALA A 36 3.43 -17.09 4.51
N ASP A 37 3.87 -18.33 4.64
CA ASP A 37 4.69 -19.00 3.66
C ASP A 37 3.81 -19.15 2.42
N VAL A 38 3.71 -18.06 1.65
CA VAL A 38 2.95 -18.01 0.41
C VAL A 38 3.83 -18.73 -0.59
N GLY A 39 3.66 -20.05 -0.62
CA GLY A 39 4.24 -20.92 -1.62
C GLY A 39 3.75 -20.57 -3.03
N PRO A 40 4.21 -21.32 -4.05
CA PRO A 40 3.71 -21.14 -5.40
C PRO A 40 2.18 -21.27 -5.44
N ALA A 41 1.54 -20.49 -6.33
CA ALA A 41 0.10 -20.48 -6.47
C ALA A 41 -0.44 -21.90 -6.66
N ASP A 42 -1.47 -22.25 -5.89
CA ASP A 42 -2.09 -23.56 -6.00
C ASP A 42 -2.91 -23.69 -7.31
N GLU A 43 -3.43 -24.89 -7.59
CA GLU A 43 -4.16 -25.12 -8.83
C GLU A 43 -5.47 -24.32 -8.91
N ALA A 44 -6.13 -24.07 -7.78
CA ALA A 44 -7.35 -23.27 -7.75
C ALA A 44 -7.04 -21.80 -8.04
N GLU A 45 -5.97 -21.28 -7.47
CA GLU A 45 -5.46 -19.93 -7.72
C GLU A 45 -5.03 -19.77 -9.18
N ARG A 46 -4.25 -20.71 -9.73
CA ARG A 46 -3.89 -20.73 -11.14
C ARG A 46 -5.10 -20.70 -12.06
N ARG A 47 -6.12 -21.50 -11.76
CA ARG A 47 -7.36 -21.56 -12.53
C ARG A 47 -8.12 -20.22 -12.47
N ALA A 48 -8.15 -19.58 -11.31
CA ALA A 48 -8.75 -18.27 -11.17
C ALA A 48 -8.02 -17.20 -12.01
N LEU A 49 -6.68 -17.22 -12.00
CA LEU A 49 -5.87 -16.32 -12.83
C LEU A 49 -6.12 -16.54 -14.33
N GLN A 50 -6.29 -17.78 -14.77
CA GLN A 50 -6.64 -18.10 -16.16
C GLN A 50 -8.01 -17.54 -16.55
N VAL A 51 -9.03 -17.67 -15.69
CA VAL A 51 -10.37 -17.10 -15.96
C VAL A 51 -10.31 -15.59 -16.16
N LEU A 52 -9.49 -14.88 -15.38
CA LEU A 52 -9.30 -13.44 -15.53
C LEU A 52 -8.60 -13.10 -16.84
N ALA A 53 -7.57 -13.85 -17.22
CA ALA A 53 -6.88 -13.67 -18.49
C ALA A 53 -7.81 -13.92 -19.69
N ASP A 54 -8.61 -14.98 -19.63
CA ASP A 54 -9.60 -15.33 -20.67
C ASP A 54 -10.70 -14.25 -20.80
N ALA A 55 -11.00 -13.55 -19.70
CA ALA A 55 -11.91 -12.40 -19.70
C ALA A 55 -11.25 -11.10 -20.22
N GLY A 56 -9.98 -11.14 -20.63
CA GLY A 56 -9.26 -10.02 -21.22
C GLY A 56 -8.57 -9.10 -20.21
N PHE A 57 -8.43 -9.51 -18.96
CA PHE A 57 -7.67 -8.74 -17.97
C PHE A 57 -6.17 -9.03 -18.08
N GLU A 58 -5.36 -7.98 -18.00
CA GLU A 58 -3.91 -8.12 -17.85
C GLU A 58 -3.59 -8.50 -16.39
N VAL A 59 -3.19 -9.76 -16.19
CA VAL A 59 -2.94 -10.31 -14.86
C VAL A 59 -1.43 -10.37 -14.60
N THR A 60 -0.96 -9.64 -13.60
CA THR A 60 0.43 -9.70 -13.12
C THR A 60 0.45 -10.29 -11.71
N VAL A 61 1.11 -11.43 -11.54
CA VAL A 61 1.36 -12.03 -10.22
C VAL A 61 2.60 -11.36 -9.62
N LEU A 62 2.42 -10.62 -8.54
CA LEU A 62 3.52 -9.97 -7.82
C LEU A 62 4.13 -10.97 -6.84
N SER A 63 5.35 -11.44 -7.12
CA SER A 63 6.14 -12.14 -6.11
C SER A 63 6.55 -11.16 -5.00
N ARG A 64 6.72 -11.64 -3.77
CA ARG A 64 7.25 -10.81 -2.66
C ARG A 64 8.69 -10.32 -2.94
N GLU A 65 9.39 -11.02 -3.84
CA GLU A 65 10.71 -10.69 -4.39
C GLU A 65 10.68 -9.69 -5.56
N ASP A 66 9.50 -9.21 -5.96
CA ASP A 66 9.38 -8.25 -7.07
C ASP A 66 10.23 -7.01 -6.77
N THR A 67 11.31 -6.86 -7.53
CA THR A 67 12.38 -5.87 -7.35
C THR A 67 12.01 -4.51 -7.90
N ARG A 68 10.75 -4.34 -8.36
CA ARG A 68 10.24 -3.03 -8.73
C ARG A 68 10.51 -2.03 -7.60
N PRO A 69 11.11 -0.88 -7.93
CA PRO A 69 11.55 0.06 -6.91
C PRO A 69 10.34 0.52 -6.12
N ARG A 70 10.35 0.23 -4.81
CA ARG A 70 9.39 0.84 -3.89
C ARG A 70 9.49 2.34 -4.09
N LEU A 71 8.36 2.96 -4.41
CA LEU A 71 8.24 4.41 -4.50
C LEU A 71 8.86 5.00 -3.22
N ARG A 72 10.04 5.61 -3.36
CA ARG A 72 10.66 6.33 -2.26
C ARG A 72 9.89 7.62 -2.08
N LEU A 73 9.46 7.88 -0.85
CA LEU A 73 9.04 9.22 -0.49
C LEU A 73 10.26 10.14 -0.74
N LEU A 74 10.14 11.01 -1.74
CA LEU A 74 11.06 12.13 -1.88
C LEU A 74 10.66 13.18 -0.84
N PRO A 75 11.61 13.76 -0.11
CA PRO A 75 11.30 14.87 0.79
C PRO A 75 10.68 16.01 -0.04
N SER A 76 9.49 16.45 0.38
CA SER A 76 8.87 17.67 -0.12
C SER A 76 9.77 18.84 0.28
N VAL A 77 10.34 19.57 -0.70
CA VAL A 77 11.01 20.84 -0.42
C VAL A 77 9.92 21.83 -0.02
N ARG A 78 9.74 22.05 1.29
CA ARG A 78 8.79 23.04 1.79
C ARG A 78 9.25 24.44 1.37
N ARG A 79 8.54 25.07 0.44
CA ARG A 79 8.48 26.54 0.37
C ARG A 79 7.60 26.95 1.54
N GLY A 80 8.22 27.48 2.59
CA GLY A 80 7.52 27.82 3.83
C GLY A 80 6.37 28.78 3.56
N HIS A 81 5.15 28.34 3.86
CA HIS A 81 3.98 29.19 4.04
C HIS A 81 3.58 29.15 5.51
N HIS A 82 4.39 29.81 6.35
CA HIS A 82 3.98 30.19 7.70
C HIS A 82 4.18 31.70 7.85
N ALA A 83 3.12 32.44 7.56
CA ALA A 83 2.87 33.76 8.11
C ALA A 83 1.35 34.00 8.13
N ALA A 84 0.86 34.47 9.29
CA ALA A 84 -0.52 34.71 9.72
C ALA A 84 -1.27 33.51 10.28
#